data_AF-A0A9P5APE4-F1
#
_entry.id   AF-A0A9P5APE4-F1
#
_cell.length_a   1.000
_cell.length_b   1.000
_cell.length_c   1.000
_cell.angle_alpha   90.00
_cell.angle_beta   90.00
_cell.angle_gamma   90.00
#
_symmetry.space_group_name_H-M   'P 1'
#
loop_
_entity.id
_entity.type
_entity.pdbx_description
1 polymer ?
#
loop_
_entity_poly.entity_id
_entity_poly.type
_entity_poly.pdbx_seq_one_letter_code
_entity_poly.pdbx_strand_id
1 'polypeptide(L)'
;MLFINGRILSKTETGLKGTAQFSDSMLIQDNKIVAVGSHDEVAKTLGSDVEVRDLNQRVLLPGFIDGHMHLLLLGQSLRKLDLSRCTSLDDIQFCIRQYAAENPDIPTILCKG
;
A
#
# COMPACT_ATOMS: atom_id res chain seq x y z
N MET A 1 15.23 -11.20 7.46
CA MET A 1 15.33 -10.65 6.10
C MET A 1 16.10 -9.35 6.13
N LEU A 2 17.16 -9.23 5.33
CA LEU A 2 17.97 -8.05 5.16
C LEU A 2 17.61 -7.38 3.83
N PHE A 3 17.24 -6.10 3.87
CA PHE A 3 17.18 -5.25 2.69
C PHE A 3 18.49 -4.51 2.51
N ILE A 4 18.98 -4.43 1.27
CA ILE A 4 20.20 -3.70 0.89
C ILE A 4 19.95 -2.82 -0.33
N ASN A 5 20.91 -1.94 -0.63
CA ASN A 5 20.94 -1.15 -1.86
C ASN A 5 19.65 -0.34 -2.06
N GLY A 6 19.07 0.17 -0.96
CA GLY A 6 17.83 0.94 -0.96
C GLY A 6 18.03 2.41 -0.60
N ARG A 7 16.93 3.16 -0.66
CA ARG A 7 16.79 4.48 -0.03
C ARG A 7 15.73 4.38 1.04
N ILE A 8 16.13 4.01 2.25
CA ILE A 8 15.21 3.66 3.33
C ILE A 8 14.96 4.89 4.18
N LEU A 9 13.75 5.44 4.11
CA LEU A 9 13.36 6.58 4.92
C LEU A 9 13.26 6.14 6.38
N SER A 10 14.13 6.70 7.21
CA SER A 10 14.04 6.60 8.66
C SER A 10 13.79 7.99 9.24
N LYS A 11 13.05 8.02 10.34
CA LYS A 11 12.85 9.24 11.12
C LYS A 11 13.22 8.96 12.55
N THR A 12 14.18 9.72 13.07
CA THR A 12 14.66 9.63 14.45
C THR A 12 13.85 10.48 15.41
N GLU A 13 13.06 11.44 14.91
CA GLU A 13 12.27 12.38 15.72
C GLU A 13 10.76 12.22 15.52
N THR A 14 9.97 12.44 16.57
CA THR A 14 8.50 12.46 16.49
C THR A 14 7.96 13.83 16.02
N GLY A 15 6.79 13.86 15.39
CA GLY A 15 6.10 15.09 15.00
C GLY A 15 6.31 15.50 13.54
N LEU A 16 5.92 16.72 13.15
CA LEU A 16 6.01 17.21 11.76
C LEU A 16 7.32 17.93 11.45
N LYS A 17 8.09 18.29 12.48
CA LYS A 17 9.42 18.88 12.33
C LYS A 17 10.44 17.76 12.15
N GLY A 18 11.48 18.02 11.35
CA GLY A 18 12.55 17.06 11.07
C GLY A 18 12.90 16.99 9.58
N THR A 19 14.16 16.70 9.29
CA THR A 19 14.65 16.45 7.94
C THR A 19 14.53 14.96 7.61
N ALA A 20 14.23 14.64 6.35
CA ALA A 20 14.21 13.25 5.90
C ALA A 20 15.63 12.68 5.95
N GLN A 21 15.80 11.53 6.62
CA GLN A 21 17.06 10.80 6.66
C GLN A 21 16.88 9.48 5.91
N PHE A 22 17.93 9.09 5.18
CA PHE A 22 17.93 7.87 4.39
C PHE A 22 19.11 6.99 4.75
N SER A 23 18.86 5.69 4.81
CA SER A 23 19.85 4.64 4.99
C SER A 23 19.80 3.65 3.82
N ASP A 24 20.85 2.87 3.61
CA ASP A 24 20.91 1.93 2.47
C ASP A 24 20.43 0.50 2.82
N SER A 25 20.37 0.17 4.11
CA SER A 25 20.11 -1.19 4.59
C SER A 25 19.18 -1.23 5.82
N MET A 26 18.40 -2.30 5.91
CA MET A 26 17.45 -2.55 7.01
C MET A 26 17.36 -4.05 7.28
N LEU A 27 17.47 -4.44 8.56
CA LEU A 27 17.28 -5.82 9.00
C LEU A 27 15.93 -5.97 9.70
N ILE A 28 15.16 -6.96 9.25
CA ILE A 28 13.90 -7.39 9.86
C ILE A 28 14.06 -8.80 10.42
N GLN A 29 13.65 -8.97 11.67
CA GLN A 29 13.56 -10.26 12.37
C GLN A 29 12.21 -10.34 13.10
N ASP A 30 11.52 -11.48 13.00
CA ASP A 30 10.23 -11.73 13.67
C ASP A 30 9.20 -10.61 13.49
N ASN A 31 9.07 -10.11 12.25
CA ASN A 31 8.20 -8.99 11.86
C ASN A 31 8.51 -7.65 12.54
N LYS A 32 9.73 -7.47 13.05
CA LYS A 32 10.21 -6.22 13.66
C LYS A 32 11.46 -5.74 12.96
N ILE A 33 11.58 -4.42 12.84
CA ILE A 33 12.81 -3.77 12.40
C ILE A 33 13.79 -3.82 13.57
N VAL A 34 14.93 -4.47 13.38
CA VAL A 34 15.97 -4.62 14.43
C VAL A 34 17.18 -3.73 14.18
N ALA A 35 17.44 -3.35 12.93
CA ALA A 35 18.48 -2.39 12.58
C ALA A 35 18.13 -1.63 11.29
N VAL A 36 18.55 -0.38 11.21
CA VAL A 36 18.49 0.48 10.01
C VAL A 36 19.78 1.30 9.99
N GLY A 37 20.46 1.34 8.86
CA GLY A 37 21.74 2.04 8.75
C GLY A 37 22.44 1.76 7.43
N SER A 38 23.74 2.02 7.41
CA SER A 38 24.61 1.55 6.33
C SER A 38 24.70 0.02 6.35
N HIS A 39 25.05 -0.56 5.20
CA HIS A 39 25.24 -2.00 5.06
C HIS A 39 26.19 -2.56 6.11
N ASP A 40 27.33 -1.89 6.34
CA ASP A 40 28.35 -2.32 7.28
C ASP A 40 27.88 -2.28 8.75
N GLU A 41 27.02 -1.32 9.10
CA GLU A 41 26.42 -1.23 10.44
C GLU A 41 25.41 -2.34 10.67
N VAL A 42 24.55 -2.61 9.68
CA VAL A 42 23.54 -3.64 9.76
C VAL A 42 24.19 -5.03 9.72
N ALA A 43 25.24 -5.22 8.93
CA ALA A 43 25.94 -6.49 8.80
C ALA A 43 26.54 -7.00 10.13
N LYS A 44 26.92 -6.10 11.05
CA LYS A 44 27.41 -6.46 12.40
C LYS A 44 26.34 -7.10 13.28
N THR A 45 25.06 -6.91 12.95
CA THR A 45 23.91 -7.45 13.69
C THR A 45 23.35 -8.74 13.07
N LEU A 46 23.95 -9.24 11.98
CA LEU A 46 23.52 -10.45 11.29
C LEU A 46 23.74 -11.70 12.15
N GLY A 47 22.68 -12.48 12.33
CA GLY A 47 22.78 -13.90 12.70
C GLY A 47 23.14 -14.78 11.49
N SER A 48 23.25 -16.10 11.72
CA SER A 48 23.36 -17.08 10.64
C SER A 48 22.03 -17.25 9.89
N ASP A 49 22.09 -17.44 8.56
CA ASP A 49 20.95 -17.59 7.64
C ASP A 49 19.97 -16.41 7.58
N VAL A 50 20.32 -15.38 6.81
CA VAL A 50 19.45 -14.23 6.53
C VAL A 50 19.15 -14.15 5.03
N GLU A 51 17.86 -14.21 4.68
CA GLU A 51 17.40 -13.89 3.33
C GLU A 51 17.74 -12.43 3.01
N VAL A 52 18.50 -12.21 1.94
CA VAL A 52 18.90 -10.88 1.46
C VAL A 52 18.03 -10.46 0.28
N ARG A 53 17.53 -9.23 0.32
CA ARG A 53 16.71 -8.63 -0.73
C ARG A 53 17.31 -7.31 -1.20
N ASP A 54 17.78 -7.30 -2.44
CA ASP A 54 18.27 -6.09 -3.10
C ASP A 54 17.09 -5.21 -3.56
N LEU A 55 17.06 -3.97 -3.09
CA LEU A 55 16.02 -2.99 -3.41
C LEU A 55 16.26 -2.26 -4.74
N ASN A 56 17.41 -2.45 -5.40
CA ASN A 56 17.75 -1.84 -6.68
C ASN A 56 17.55 -0.32 -6.67
N GLN A 57 18.07 0.36 -5.65
CA GLN A 57 17.98 1.82 -5.44
C GLN A 57 16.54 2.34 -5.25
N ARG A 58 15.54 1.47 -5.04
CA ARG A 58 14.17 1.88 -4.74
C ARG A 58 14.05 2.45 -3.33
N VAL A 59 13.02 3.26 -3.14
CA VAL A 59 12.72 3.90 -1.85
C VAL A 59 11.87 2.96 -0.99
N LEU A 60 12.26 2.76 0.26
CA LEU A 60 11.45 2.08 1.28
C LEU A 60 10.90 3.13 2.24
N LEU A 61 9.58 3.12 2.42
CA LEU A 61 8.85 4.04 3.30
C LEU A 61 8.11 3.25 4.38
N PRO A 62 7.83 3.86 5.54
CA PRO A 62 6.79 3.35 6.43
C PRO A 62 5.47 3.18 5.67
N GLY A 63 4.72 2.13 6.00
CA GLY A 63 3.36 1.98 5.48
C GLY A 63 2.48 3.16 5.88
N PHE A 64 1.58 3.57 5.00
CA PHE A 64 0.61 4.61 5.32
C PHE A 64 -0.35 4.14 6.42
N ILE A 65 -0.68 5.06 7.34
CA ILE A 65 -1.66 4.84 8.40
C ILE A 65 -2.83 5.77 8.13
N ASP A 66 -3.99 5.20 7.86
CA ASP A 66 -5.25 5.94 7.80
C ASP A 66 -5.86 6.02 9.20
N GLY A 67 -5.90 7.23 9.78
CA GLY A 67 -6.38 7.47 11.13
C GLY A 67 -7.91 7.48 11.26
N HIS A 68 -8.64 7.53 10.14
CA HIS A 68 -10.10 7.56 10.18
C HIS A 68 -10.72 7.08 8.86
N MET A 69 -11.22 5.85 8.86
CA MET A 69 -11.81 5.21 7.69
C MET A 69 -13.14 4.53 8.00
N HIS A 70 -14.13 4.70 7.12
CA HIS A 70 -15.34 3.88 7.11
C HIS A 70 -15.14 2.62 6.24
N LEU A 71 -14.43 1.63 6.77
CA LEU A 71 -13.99 0.46 5.98
C LEU A 71 -15.15 -0.31 5.34
N LEU A 72 -16.26 -0.50 6.07
CA LEU A 72 -17.45 -1.17 5.53
C LEU A 72 -18.06 -0.40 4.35
N LEU A 73 -18.20 0.93 4.49
CA LEU A 73 -18.76 1.78 3.43
C LEU A 73 -17.83 1.82 2.21
N LEU A 74 -16.51 1.83 2.41
CA LEU A 74 -15.54 1.70 1.32
C LEU A 74 -15.73 0.38 0.58
N GLY A 75 -15.78 -0.75 1.30
CA GLY A 75 -16.03 -2.06 0.71
C GLY A 75 -17.33 -2.10 -0.08
N GLN A 76 -18.42 -1.57 0.48
CA GLN A 76 -19.70 -1.45 -0.22
C GLN A 76 -19.59 -0.57 -1.46
N SER A 77 -18.88 0.56 -1.40
CA SER A 77 -18.68 1.48 -2.53
C SER A 77 -17.85 0.86 -3.66
N LEU A 78 -16.87 0.01 -3.35
CA LEU A 78 -16.07 -0.71 -4.35
C LEU A 78 -16.88 -1.76 -5.11
N ARG A 79 -18.00 -2.23 -4.55
CA ARG A 79 -18.92 -3.18 -5.19
C ARG A 79 -20.02 -2.50 -6.02
N LYS A 80 -20.11 -1.16 -5.98
CA LYS A 80 -21.10 -0.42 -6.76
C LYS A 80 -20.64 -0.24 -8.19
N LEU A 81 -21.55 -0.39 -9.14
CA LEU A 81 -21.35 0.00 -10.53
C LEU A 81 -21.05 1.50 -10.57
N ASP A 82 -19.91 1.88 -11.15
CA ASP A 82 -19.48 3.27 -11.28
C ASP A 82 -20.04 3.88 -12.57
N LEU A 83 -20.92 4.87 -12.40
CA LEU A 83 -21.59 5.63 -13.45
C LEU A 83 -21.01 7.03 -13.61
N SER A 84 -19.95 7.40 -12.88
CA SER A 84 -19.38 8.77 -12.88
C SER A 84 -18.88 9.25 -14.25
N ARG A 85 -18.70 8.31 -15.20
CA ARG A 85 -18.31 8.58 -16.58
C ARG A 85 -19.47 8.61 -17.58
N CYS A 86 -20.68 8.28 -17.14
CA CYS A 86 -21.87 8.35 -18.01
C CYS A 86 -22.26 9.81 -18.22
N THR A 87 -22.53 10.18 -19.46
CA THR A 87 -22.86 11.57 -19.85
C THR A 87 -24.31 11.74 -20.26
N SER A 88 -25.04 10.64 -20.40
CA SER A 88 -26.44 10.62 -20.81
C SER A 88 -27.24 9.54 -20.07
N LEU A 89 -28.56 9.63 -20.14
CA LEU A 89 -29.45 8.57 -19.65
C LEU A 89 -29.21 7.25 -20.40
N ASP A 90 -28.95 7.32 -21.70
CA ASP A 90 -28.70 6.15 -22.53
C ASP A 90 -27.41 5.43 -22.09
N ASP A 91 -26.35 6.17 -21.76
CA ASP A 91 -25.11 5.62 -21.19
C ASP A 91 -25.39 4.86 -19.88
N ILE A 92 -26.15 5.49 -18.98
CA ILE A 92 -26.50 4.89 -17.68
C ILE A 92 -27.26 3.58 -17.88
N GLN A 93 -28.29 3.61 -18.73
CA GLN A 93 -29.10 2.42 -18.99
C GLN A 93 -28.27 1.32 -19.66
N PHE A 94 -27.40 1.68 -20.59
CA PHE A 94 -26.49 0.75 -21.24
C PHE A 94 -25.56 0.08 -20.23
N CYS A 95 -24.86 0.86 -19.40
CA CYS A 95 -23.95 0.33 -18.38
C CYS A 95 -24.65 -0.58 -17.36
N ILE A 96 -25.85 -0.20 -16.89
CA ILE A 96 -26.62 -1.04 -15.95
C ILE A 96 -27.03 -2.36 -16.61
N ARG A 97 -27.53 -2.33 -17.85
CA ARG A 97 -27.93 -3.56 -18.57
C ARG A 97 -26.74 -4.47 -18.84
N GLN A 98 -25.61 -3.90 -19.25
CA GLN A 98 -24.38 -4.66 -19.46
C GLN A 98 -23.93 -5.33 -18.16
N TYR A 99 -23.85 -4.57 -17.06
CA TYR A 99 -23.45 -5.11 -15.76
C TYR A 99 -24.39 -6.21 -15.28
N ALA A 100 -25.71 -6.06 -15.48
CA ALA A 100 -26.70 -7.08 -15.15
C ALA A 100 -26.50 -8.37 -15.96
N ALA A 101 -26.22 -8.26 -17.26
CA ALA A 101 -25.99 -9.41 -18.13
C ALA A 101 -24.71 -10.18 -17.76
N GLU A 102 -23.66 -9.46 -17.35
CA GLU A 102 -22.39 -10.05 -16.90
C GLU A 102 -22.48 -10.65 -15.49
N ASN A 103 -23.49 -10.26 -14.70
CA ASN A 103 -23.65 -10.68 -13.30
C ASN A 103 -25.09 -11.14 -13.01
N PRO A 104 -25.56 -12.23 -13.66
CA PRO A 104 -26.96 -12.65 -13.60
C PRO A 104 -27.44 -13.06 -12.19
N ASP A 105 -26.51 -13.47 -11.33
CA ASP A 105 -26.82 -13.94 -9.97
C ASP A 105 -26.91 -12.81 -8.93
N ILE A 106 -26.64 -11.55 -9.30
CA ILE A 106 -26.71 -10.41 -8.38
C ILE A 106 -28.16 -9.90 -8.30
N PRO A 107 -28.83 -10.00 -7.14
CA PRO A 107 -30.24 -9.65 -7.02
C PRO A 107 -30.51 -8.14 -7.05
N THR A 108 -29.50 -7.31 -6.76
CA THR A 108 -29.63 -5.86 -6.75
C THR A 108 -28.31 -5.20 -7.15
N ILE A 109 -28.37 -4.36 -8.17
CA ILE A 109 -27.23 -3.57 -8.62
C ILE A 109 -27.25 -2.24 -7.88
N LEU A 110 -26.29 -2.03 -6.99
CA LEU A 110 -26.05 -0.73 -6.38
C LEU A 110 -25.12 0.07 -7.29
N CYS A 111 -25.45 1.34 -7.51
CA CYS A 111 -24.67 2.24 -8.35
C CYS A 111 -24.03 3.36 -7.51
N LYS A 112 -22.92 3.90 -8.00
CA LYS A 112 -22.29 5.16 -7.57
C LYS A 112 -22.02 5.98 -8.83
N GLY A 113 -21.94 7.29 -8.72
CA GLY A 113 -21.69 8.16 -9.87
C GLY A 113 -21.53 9.58 -9.41
#